data_AF-A0A7S9L1K0-F1
#
_entry.id   AF-A0A7S9L1K0-F1
#
_cell.length_a   1.000
_cell.length_b   1.000
_cell.length_c   1.000
_cell.angle_alpha   90.00
_cell.angle_beta   90.00
_cell.angle_gamma   90.00
#
_symmetry.space_group_name_H-M   'P 1'
#
loop_
_entity.id
_entity.type
_entity.pdbx_description
1 polymer ?
#
loop_
_entity_poly.entity_id
_entity_poly.type
_entity_poly.pdbx_seq_one_letter_code
_entity_poly.pdbx_strand_id
1 'polypeptide(L)' 'MSEKELKEFSVAIKKYTEKLSRNKSASKAFLVKTGIITEKGNLRDPYKHLCIPQEQG' A
#
# COMPACT_ATOMS: atom_id res chain seq x y z
N MET A 1 -23.45 2.73 3.78
CA MET A 1 -22.74 3.30 2.62
C MET A 1 -23.59 3.02 1.39
N SER A 2 -24.03 4.06 0.69
CA SER A 2 -24.71 3.95 -0.59
C SER A 2 -23.72 3.61 -1.71
N GLU A 3 -24.22 3.09 -2.83
CA GLU A 3 -23.40 2.81 -4.01
C GLU A 3 -22.67 4.07 -4.52
N LYS A 4 -23.31 5.23 -4.40
CA LYS A 4 -22.71 6.52 -4.77
C LYS A 4 -21.50 6.85 -3.90
N GLU A 5 -21.62 6.73 -2.59
CA GLU A 5 -20.53 6.95 -1.64
C GLU A 5 -19.37 5.96 -1.87
N LEU A 6 -19.70 4.69 -2.15
CA LEU A 6 -18.71 3.65 -2.49
C LEU A 6 -17.92 4.00 -3.75
N LYS A 7 -18.60 4.53 -4.78
CA LYS A 7 -17.98 4.94 -6.04
C LYS A 7 -17.06 6.15 -5.85
N GLU A 8 -17.53 7.16 -5.12
CA GLU A 8 -16.74 8.35 -4.78
C GLU A 8 -15.49 7.98 -3.98
N PHE A 9 -15.65 7.12 -2.97
CA PHE A 9 -14.55 6.61 -2.17
C PHE A 9 -13.52 5.82 -3.00
N SER A 10 -14.00 4.94 -3.90
CA SER A 10 -13.12 4.17 -4.80
C SER A 10 -12.30 5.08 -5.72
N VAL A 11 -12.90 6.16 -6.25
CA VAL A 11 -12.18 7.15 -7.08
C VAL A 11 -11.15 7.89 -6.24
N ALA A 12 -11.47 8.26 -5.01
CA ALA A 12 -10.53 8.94 -4.10
C ALA A 12 -9.32 8.06 -3.78
N ILE A 13 -9.54 6.77 -3.47
CA ILE A 13 -8.45 5.81 -3.24
C ILE A 13 -7.56 5.68 -4.47
N LYS A 14 -8.14 5.49 -5.67
CA LYS A 14 -7.35 5.36 -6.90
C LYS A 14 -6.44 6.56 -7.14
N LYS A 15 -6.98 7.77 -7.03
CA LYS A 15 -6.20 9.02 -7.19
C LYS A 15 -5.09 9.15 -6.15
N TYR A 16 -5.36 8.75 -4.90
CA TYR A 16 -4.34 8.75 -3.84
C TYR A 16 -3.22 7.76 -4.14
N THR A 17 -3.58 6.52 -4.52
CA THR A 17 -2.64 5.47 -4.87
C THR A 17 -1.75 5.87 -6.05
N GLU A 18 -2.29 6.46 -7.10
CA GLU A 18 -1.51 6.96 -8.25
C GLU A 18 -0.51 8.06 -7.87
N LYS A 19 -0.88 8.97 -6.97
CA LYS A 19 0.03 10.01 -6.48
C LYS A 19 1.13 9.42 -5.61
N LEU A 20 0.77 8.49 -4.74
CA LEU A 20 1.71 7.86 -3.81
C LEU A 20 2.73 6.98 -4.54
N SER A 21 2.27 6.16 -5.49
CA SER A 21 3.10 5.19 -6.22
C SER A 21 4.17 5.84 -7.10
N ARG A 22 3.93 7.06 -7.58
CA ARG A 22 4.91 7.85 -8.35
C ARG A 22 6.13 8.29 -7.54
N ASN A 23 6.04 8.29 -6.21
CA ASN A 23 7.14 8.68 -5.33
C ASN A 23 7.55 7.49 -4.45
N LYS A 24 8.70 6.90 -4.76
CA LYS A 24 9.25 5.75 -4.03
C LYS A 24 9.46 6.04 -2.54
N SER A 25 9.90 7.25 -2.18
CA SER A 25 10.12 7.64 -0.78
C SER A 25 8.80 7.77 -0.02
N ALA A 26 7.81 8.44 -0.62
CA ALA A 26 6.48 8.58 -0.03
C ALA A 26 5.78 7.22 0.11
N SER A 27 5.89 6.35 -0.90
CA SER A 27 5.41 4.96 -0.85
C SER A 27 6.06 4.18 0.29
N LYS A 28 7.39 4.26 0.43
CA LYS A 28 8.11 3.60 1.53
C LYS A 28 7.65 4.13 2.89
N ALA A 29 7.55 5.44 3.06
CA ALA A 29 7.11 6.06 4.30
C ALA A 29 5.67 5.63 4.67
N PHE A 30 4.78 5.54 3.69
CA PHE A 30 3.43 5.02 3.88
C PHE A 30 3.44 3.57 4.37
N LEU A 31 4.17 2.67 3.70
CA LEU A 31 4.26 1.25 4.06
C LEU A 31 4.91 1.03 5.44
N VAL A 32 5.86 1.88 5.83
CA VAL A 32 6.43 1.89 7.18
C VAL A 32 5.38 2.35 8.20
N LYS A 33 4.68 3.45 7.92
CA LYS A 33 3.65 4.02 8.80
C LYS A 33 2.48 3.06 9.03
N THR A 34 2.08 2.30 8.01
CA THR A 34 1.03 1.28 8.13
C THR A 34 1.51 -0.02 8.75
N GLY A 35 2.80 -0.15 9.08
CA GLY A 35 3.36 -1.32 9.74
C GLY A 35 3.54 -2.52 8.81
N ILE A 36 3.50 -2.33 7.49
CA ILE A 36 3.70 -3.42 6.52
C ILE A 36 5.18 -3.77 6.40
N ILE A 37 6.02 -2.74 6.26
CA ILE A 37 7.47 -2.88 6.21
C ILE A 37 8.15 -2.16 7.38
N THR A 38 9.39 -2.55 7.63
CA THR A 38 10.31 -1.88 8.55
C THR A 38 10.97 -0.68 7.88
N GLU A 39 11.59 0.22 8.65
CA GLU A 39 12.35 1.36 8.11
C GLU A 39 13.48 0.92 7.15
N LYS A 40 14.03 -0.28 7.41
CA LYS A 40 15.04 -0.93 6.55
C LYS A 40 14.47 -1.47 5.24
N GLY A 41 13.15 -1.60 5.12
CA GLY A 41 12.45 -2.08 3.93
C GLY A 41 12.01 -3.54 3.98
N ASN A 42 12.30 -4.27 5.07
CA ASN A 42 11.88 -5.66 5.24
C ASN A 42 10.41 -5.76 5.65
N LEU A 43 9.68 -6.78 5.19
CA LEU A 43 8.32 -7.07 5.65
C LEU A 43 8.29 -7.37 7.17
N ARG A 44 7.24 -6.90 7.85
CA ARG A 44 6.97 -7.27 9.24
C ARG A 44 6.38 -8.67 9.32
N ASP A 45 6.55 -9.35 10.46
CA ASP A 45 6.16 -10.75 10.67
C ASP A 45 4.73 -11.09 10.24
N PRO A 46 3.70 -10.26 10.51
CA PRO A 46 2.33 -10.55 10.06
C PRO A 46 2.19 -10.65 8.53
N TYR A 47 3.09 -10.00 7.80
CA TYR A 47 3.07 -9.91 6.34
C TYR A 47 4.06 -10.87 5.68
N LYS A 48 4.92 -11.56 6.45
CA LYS A 48 5.87 -12.55 5.90
C LYS A 48 5.17 -13.81 5.39
N HIS A 49 4.01 -14.14 5.96
CA HIS A 49 3.21 -15.30 5.59
C HIS A 49 2.14 -15.00 4.54
N LEU A 50 1.96 -13.72 4.18
CA LEU A 50 1.12 -13.35 3.05
C LEU A 50 1.88 -13.80 1.81
N CYS A 51 1.47 -14.94 1.26
CA CYS A 51 1.99 -15.56 0.04
C CYS A 51 1.87 -14.59 -1.16
N ILE A 52 2.78 -13.63 -1.24
CA ILE A 52 3.15 -12.95 -2.47
C ILE A 52 4.40 -13.70 -2.93
N PRO A 53 4.37 -14.42 -4.07
CA PRO A 53 5.56 -15.08 -4.59
C PRO A 53 6.70 -14.05 -4.63
N GLN A 54 7.80 -14.33 -3.91
CA GLN A 54 8.97 -13.44 -3.89
C GLN A 54 9.78 -13.50 -5.19
N GLU A 55 9.33 -14.31 -6.16
CA GLU A 55 9.98 -14.47 -7.46
C GLU A 55 9.17 -13.78 -8.56
N GLN A 56 9.54 -12.54 -8.84
CA GLN A 56 9.63 -12.02 -10.20
C GLN A 56 10.88 -11.14 -10.27
N GLY A 57 12.03 -11.79 -10.14
CA GLY A 57 13.33 -11.29 -10.61
C GLY A 57 13.59 -11.80 -12.01
#